data_AF-A9WLD7-F1
#
_entry.id   AF-A9WLD7-F1
#
_cell.length_a   1.000
_cell.length_b   1.000
_cell.length_c   1.000
_cell.angle_alpha   90.00
_cell.angle_beta   90.00
_cell.angle_gamma   90.00
#
_symmetry.space_group_name_H-M   'P 1'
#
loop_
_entity.id
_entity.type
_entity.pdbx_description
1 polymer ?
#
loop_
_entity_poly.entity_id
_entity_poly.type
_entity_poly.pdbx_seq_one_letter_code
_entity_poly.pdbx_strand_id
1 'polypeptide(L)' 'MPAASATLWSVSMLNPSFGLVNWVTSLVGIPAVDWTSKYPVISILIALVWQLTPFMMLLVLAGLQGTT' A
#
# COMPACT_ATOMS: atom_id res chain seq x y z
N MET A 1 -9.37 -11.95 5.05
CA MET A 1 -9.34 -11.47 6.45
C MET A 1 -8.52 -10.18 6.52
N PRO A 2 -9.14 -9.01 6.80
CA PRO A 2 -8.45 -7.71 6.79
C PRO A 2 -7.25 -7.61 7.75
N ALA A 3 -7.28 -8.38 8.85
CA ALA A 3 -6.18 -8.46 9.79
C ALA A 3 -4.92 -9.12 9.19
N ALA A 4 -5.08 -10.14 8.33
CA ALA A 4 -3.95 -10.84 7.72
C ALA A 4 -3.30 -10.01 6.60
N SER A 5 -4.07 -9.21 5.86
CA SER A 5 -3.51 -8.26 4.88
C SER A 5 -2.76 -7.13 5.57
N ALA A 6 -3.25 -6.65 6.73
CA ALA A 6 -2.57 -5.63 7.52
C ALA A 6 -1.20 -6.10 8.05
N THR A 7 -1.09 -7.35 8.52
CA THR A 7 0.18 -7.91 9.00
C THR A 7 1.17 -8.20 7.86
N LEU A 8 0.68 -8.68 6.71
CA LEU A 8 1.50 -8.84 5.51
C LEU A 8 2.10 -7.51 5.05
N TRP A 9 1.30 -6.44 5.01
CA TRP A 9 1.77 -5.10 4.61
C TRP A 9 2.69 -4.45 5.64
N SER A 10 2.40 -4.60 6.94
CA SER A 10 3.28 -4.04 7.99
C SER A 10 4.66 -4.69 7.98
N VAL A 11 4.76 -5.99 7.67
CA VAL A 11 6.04 -6.72 7.65
C VAL A 11 6.79 -6.56 6.33
N SER A 12 6.11 -6.54 5.18
CA SER A 12 6.77 -6.52 3.85
C SER A 12 7.00 -5.11 3.27
N MET A 13 6.10 -4.15 3.52
CA MET A 13 6.11 -2.84 2.85
C MET A 13 6.54 -1.71 3.78
N LEU A 14 6.09 -1.71 5.03
CA LEU A 14 6.27 -0.62 5.98
C LEU A 14 7.41 -0.87 6.98
N ASN A 15 8.13 -1.98 6.85
CA ASN A 15 9.22 -2.33 7.74
C ASN A 15 10.34 -1.27 7.70
N PRO A 16 10.83 -0.79 8.87
CA PRO A 16 11.88 0.23 8.92
C PRO A 16 13.24 -0.23 8.39
N SER A 17 13.52 -1.54 8.38
CA SER A 17 14.81 -2.10 7.93
C SER A 17 14.80 -2.55 6.47
N PHE A 18 13.70 -3.14 5.99
CA PHE A 18 13.62 -3.73 4.63
C PHE A 18 12.34 -3.38 3.86
N GLY A 19 11.52 -2.46 4.35
CA GLY A 19 10.26 -2.11 3.73
C GLY A 19 10.44 -1.35 2.41
N LEU A 20 9.68 -1.75 1.39
CA LEU A 20 9.67 -1.10 0.08
C LEU A 20 9.42 0.42 0.17
N VAL A 21 8.59 0.85 1.13
CA VAL A 21 8.28 2.27 1.35
C VAL A 21 9.53 3.03 1.79
N ASN A 22 10.29 2.49 2.76
CA ASN A 22 11.52 3.13 3.22
C ASN A 22 12.62 3.12 2.15
N TRP A 23 12.67 2.08 1.32
CA TRP A 23 13.54 2.06 0.15
C TRP A 23 13.19 3.18 -0.84
N VAL A 24 11.90 3.37 -1.17
CA VAL A 24 11.46 4.47 -2.05
C VAL A 24 11.74 5.85 -1.44
N THR A 25 11.47 6.06 -0.15
CA THR A 25 11.81 7.34 0.49
C THR A 25 13.32 7.57 0.62
N SER A 26 14.12 6.51 0.73
CA SER A 26 15.58 6.64 0.71
C SER A 26 16.12 7.12 -0.65
N LEU A 27 15.45 6.78 -1.76
CA LEU A 27 15.78 7.30 -3.09
C LEU A 27 15.55 8.81 -3.20
N VAL A 28 14.65 9.37 -2.39
CA VAL A 28 14.34 10.80 -2.32
C VAL A 28 15.10 11.49 -1.17
N GLY A 29 16.04 10.79 -0.51
CA GLY A 29 16.90 11.34 0.54
C GLY A 29 16.24 11.49 1.92
N ILE A 30 15.09 10.86 2.15
CA ILE A 30 14.38 10.90 3.43
C ILE A 30 14.90 9.75 4.31
N PRO A 31 15.28 10.01 5.58
CA PRO A 31 15.75 8.95 6.50
C PRO A 31 14.63 7.95 6.80
N ALA A 32 14.99 6.70 7.10
CA ALA A 32 14.02 5.64 7.37
C ALA A 32 13.03 6.05 8.48
N VAL A 33 11.74 6.09 8.15
CA VAL A 33 10.66 6.43 9.08
C VAL A 33 9.93 5.16 9.48
N ASP A 34 9.66 5.00 10.76
CA ASP A 34 8.74 3.97 11.24
C ASP A 34 7.29 4.45 11.02
N TRP A 35 6.77 4.17 9.83
CA TRP A 35 5.43 4.54 9.39
C TRP A 35 4.34 3.87 10.24
N THR A 36 4.58 2.64 10.67
CA THR A 36 3.65 1.86 11.50
C THR A 36 3.48 2.45 12.90
N SER A 37 4.56 2.94 13.51
CA SER A 37 4.50 3.54 14.85
C SER A 37 4.14 5.02 14.84
N LYS A 38 4.65 5.78 13.85
CA LYS A 38 4.45 7.24 13.80
C LYS A 38 3.17 7.67 13.10
N TYR A 39 2.74 6.93 12.07
CA TYR A 39 1.59 7.26 11.24
C TYR A 39 0.74 6.01 10.90
N PRO A 40 0.16 5.34 11.90
CA PRO A 40 -0.58 4.08 11.69
C PRO A 40 -1.79 4.26 10.78
N VAL A 41 -2.55 5.35 10.91
CA VAL A 41 -3.76 5.60 10.10
C VAL A 41 -3.41 5.81 8.63
N ILE A 42 -2.38 6.61 8.34
CA ILE A 42 -1.93 6.89 6.97
C ILE A 42 -1.41 5.61 6.32
N SER A 43 -0.65 4.82 7.07
CA SER A 43 -0.13 3.52 6.62
C SER A 43 -1.27 2.58 6.18
N ILE A 44 -2.34 2.51 6.98
CA ILE A 44 -3.51 1.69 6.66
C ILE A 44 -4.26 2.24 5.44
N LEU A 45 -4.46 3.56 5.35
CA LEU A 45 -5.13 4.19 4.22
C LEU A 45 -4.40 3.92 2.90
N ILE A 46 -3.08 4.08 2.87
CA ILE A 46 -2.26 3.82 1.68
C ILE A 46 -2.39 2.35 1.25
N ALA A 47 -2.29 1.41 2.19
CA ALA A 47 -2.44 -0.02 1.90
C ALA A 47 -3.84 -0.37 1.38
N LEU A 48 -4.90 0.20 1.97
CA LEU A 48 -6.29 0.00 1.54
C LEU A 48 -6.55 0.56 0.15
N VAL A 49 -6.12 1.80 -0.11
CA VAL A 49 -6.23 2.41 -1.44
C VAL A 49 -5.50 1.55 -2.46
N TRP A 50 -4.27 1.14 -2.17
CA TRP A 50 -3.48 0.30 -3.07
C TRP A 50 -4.15 -1.06 -3.36
N GLN A 51 -4.84 -1.65 -2.38
CA GLN A 51 -5.56 -2.90 -2.56
C GLN A 51 -6.79 -2.73 -3.47
N LEU A 52 -7.46 -1.58 -3.42
CA LEU A 52 -8.67 -1.31 -4.21
C LEU A 52 -8.36 -0.72 -5.60
N THR A 53 -7.21 -0.05 -5.80
CA THR A 53 -6.79 0.51 -7.09
C THR A 53 -6.82 -0.50 -8.25
N PRO A 54 -6.21 -1.70 -8.15
CA PRO A 54 -6.26 -2.67 -9.25
C PRO A 54 -7.68 -3.21 -9.48
N PHE A 55 -8.50 -3.33 -8.43
CA PHE A 55 -9.89 -3.75 -8.58
C PHE A 55 -10.73 -2.72 -9.34
N MET A 56 -10.57 -1.43 -9.03
CA MET A 56 -11.22 -0.35 -9.77
C MET A 56 -10.81 -0.32 -11.25
N MET A 57 -9.54 -0.62 -11.55
CA MET A 57 -9.08 -0.78 -12.95
C MET A 57 -9.83 -1.91 -13.66
N LEU A 58 -10.02 -3.05 -13.01
CA LEU A 58 -10.82 -4.16 -13.57
C LEU A 58 -12.29 -3.79 -13.76
N LEU A 59 -12.90 -3.04 -12.84
CA LEU A 59 -14.27 -2.53 -13.01
C LEU A 59 -14.40 -1.62 -14.22
N VAL A 60 -13.45 -0.71 -14.42
CA VAL A 60 -13.44 0.18 -15.60
C VAL A 60 -13.27 -0.63 -16.89
N LEU A 61 -12.36 -1.61 -16.92
CA LEU A 61 -12.18 -2.49 -18.07
C LEU A 61 -13.44 -3.32 -18.37
N ALA A 62 -14.10 -3.85 -17.36
CA ALA A 62 -15.36 -4.58 -17.51
C ALA A 62 -16.49 -3.68 -18.02
N GLY A 63 -16.59 -2.45 -17.50
CA GLY A 63 -17.56 -1.46 -17.99
C GLY A 63 -17.33 -1.02 -19.44
N LEU A 64 -16.07 -0.94 -19.86
CA LEU A 64 -15.69 -0.66 -21.26
C LEU A 64 -15.98 -1.85 -22.19
N GLN A 65 -15.69 -3.08 -21.76
CA GLN A 65 -15.90 -4.29 -22.56
C GLN A 65 -17.39 -4.67 -22.71
N GLY A 66 -18.26 -4.22 -21.81
CA GLY A 66 -19.70 -4.55 -21.82
C GLY A 66 -20.58 -3.71 -22.77
N THR A 67 -20.01 -2.85 -23.62
CA THR A 67 -20.77 -1.96 -24.53
C THR A 67 -20.84 -2.43 -26.00
N THR A 68 -20.59 -3.71 -26.27
CA THR A 68 -20.83 -4.36 -27.57
C THR A 68 -21.71 -5.58 -27.41
#